data_AF-A0A7L8ACV7-F1
#
_entry.id   AF-A0A7L8ACV7-F1
#
_cell.length_a   1.000
_cell.length_b   1.000
_cell.length_c   1.000
_cell.angle_alpha   90.00
_cell.angle_beta   90.00
_cell.angle_gamma   90.00
#
_symmetry.space_group_name_H-M   'P 1'
#
loop_
_entity.id
_entity.type
_entity.pdbx_description
1 polymer ?
#
loop_
_entity_poly.entity_id
_entity_poly.type
_entity_poly.pdbx_seq_one_letter_code
_entity_poly.pdbx_strand_id
1 'polypeptide(L)' 'MNTFTQQYQTAKSNSKKFMKNGQISAYLNALSEMNKYKRLMVAVVSN' A
#
# COMPACT_ATOMS: atom_id res chain seq x y z
N MET A 1 -8.80 3.70 14.49
CA MET A 1 -7.58 3.33 13.72
C MET A 1 -7.78 3.84 12.30
N ASN A 2 -6.96 4.76 11.79
CA ASN A 2 -7.15 5.34 10.46
C ASN A 2 -7.09 4.24 9.40
N THR A 3 -8.23 3.95 8.78
CA THR A 3 -8.43 2.83 7.83
C THR A 3 -7.41 2.88 6.70
N PHE A 4 -7.10 4.08 6.17
CA PHE A 4 -6.08 4.26 5.13
C PHE A 4 -4.66 3.89 5.59
N THR A 5 -4.29 4.23 6.82
CA THR A 5 -2.99 3.85 7.39
C THR A 5 -2.86 2.33 7.49
N GLN A 6 -3.93 1.64 7.92
CA GLN A 6 -3.91 0.18 8.02
C GLN A 6 -3.80 -0.48 6.65
N GLN A 7 -4.56 0.01 5.65
CA GLN A 7 -4.49 -0.50 4.29
C GLN A 7 -3.11 -0.28 3.65
N TYR A 8 -2.49 0.89 3.89
CA TYR A 8 -1.12 1.15 3.48
C TYR A 8 -0.12 0.15 4.09
N GLN A 9 -0.21 -0.14 5.38
CA GLN A 9 0.69 -1.10 6.04
C GLN A 9 0.48 -2.52 5.54
N THR A 10 -0.76 -2.94 5.30
CA THR A 10 -1.07 -4.24 4.69
C THR A 10 -0.47 -4.35 3.29
N ALA A 11 -0.68 -3.35 2.43
CA ALA A 11 -0.11 -3.32 1.08
C ALA A 11 1.44 -3.33 1.11
N LYS A 12 2.05 -2.64 2.10
CA LYS A 12 3.50 -2.67 2.33
C LYS A 12 4.03 -4.04 2.76
N SER A 13 3.30 -4.75 3.62
CA SER A 13 3.68 -6.11 4.01
C SER A 13 3.57 -7.07 2.83
N ASN A 14 2.47 -6.97 2.07
CA ASN A 14 2.22 -7.77 0.89
C ASN A 14 3.26 -7.53 -0.22
N SER A 15 3.64 -6.27 -0.48
CA SER A 15 4.66 -5.98 -1.49
C SER A 15 6.00 -6.65 -1.16
N LYS A 16 6.43 -6.60 0.11
CA LYS A 16 7.65 -7.32 0.56
C LYS A 16 7.54 -8.83 0.37
N LYS A 17 6.38 -9.42 0.69
CA LYS A 17 6.12 -10.86 0.50
C LYS A 17 6.18 -11.23 -0.98
N PHE A 18 5.47 -10.50 -1.83
CA PHE A 18 5.43 -10.77 -3.27
C PHE A 18 6.78 -10.59 -3.95
N MET A 19 7.56 -9.58 -3.55
CA MET A 19 8.93 -9.40 -4.02
C MET A 19 9.82 -10.59 -3.66
N LYS A 20 9.77 -11.06 -2.41
CA LYS A 20 10.53 -12.24 -1.96
C LYS A 20 10.12 -13.53 -2.69
N ASN A 21 8.83 -13.64 -3.01
CA ASN A 21 8.28 -14.81 -3.69
C ASN A 21 8.44 -14.76 -5.23
N GLY A 22 9.04 -13.71 -5.79
CA GLY A 22 9.15 -13.54 -7.25
C GLY A 22 7.81 -13.27 -7.96
N GLN A 23 6.76 -12.89 -7.22
CA GLN A 23 5.43 -12.63 -7.75
C GLN A 23 5.33 -11.18 -8.27
N ILE A 24 5.96 -10.91 -9.41
CA ILE A 24 6.16 -9.53 -9.94
C ILE A 24 4.84 -8.77 -10.12
N SER A 25 3.83 -9.38 -10.74
CA SER A 25 2.53 -8.70 -10.96
C SER A 25 1.84 -8.34 -9.64
N ALA A 26 1.87 -9.25 -8.66
CA ALA A 26 1.29 -9.01 -7.34
C ALA A 26 2.07 -7.93 -6.56
N TYR A 27 3.40 -7.93 -6.69
CA TYR A 27 4.26 -6.89 -6.13
C TYR A 27 3.91 -5.51 -6.70
N LEU A 28 3.82 -5.37 -8.02
CA LEU A 28 3.46 -4.11 -8.68
C LEU A 28 2.06 -3.63 -8.26
N ASN A 29 1.09 -4.54 -8.16
CA ASN A 29 -0.25 -4.22 -7.68
C ASN A 29 -0.22 -3.70 -6.23
N ALA A 30 0.53 -4.36 -5.34
CA ALA A 30 0.68 -3.93 -3.96
C ALA A 30 1.35 -2.55 -3.83
N LEU A 31 2.31 -2.22 -4.70
CA LEU A 31 2.92 -0.89 -4.76
C LEU A 31 1.92 0.19 -5.22
N SER A 32 1.11 -0.11 -6.25
CA SER A 32 0.06 0.81 -6.72
C SER A 32 -0.95 1.11 -5.61
N GLU A 33 -1.33 0.07 -4.86
CA GLU A 33 -2.26 0.19 -3.74
C GLU A 33 -1.67 0.99 -2.57
N MET A 34 -0.39 0.80 -2.23
CA MET A 34 0.33 1.67 -1.29
C MET A 34 0.28 3.14 -1.72
N ASN A 35 0.53 3.42 -3.00
CA ASN A 35 0.52 4.79 -3.52
C ASN A 35 -0.87 5.43 -3.41
N LYS A 36 -1.94 4.67 -3.72
CA LYS A 36 -3.33 5.11 -3.56
C LYS A 36 -3.61 5.55 -2.12
N TYR A 37 -3.32 4.70 -1.13
CA TYR A 37 -3.60 5.04 0.26
C TYR A 37 -2.72 6.16 0.79
N LYS A 38 -1.46 6.26 0.34
CA LYS A 38 -0.59 7.40 0.67
C LYS A 38 -1.20 8.73 0.22
N ARG A 39 -1.75 8.80 -1.01
CA ARG A 39 -2.44 10.00 -1.52
C ARG A 39 -3.69 10.33 -0.72
N LEU A 40 -4.49 9.32 -0.36
CA LEU A 40 -5.69 9.50 0.45
C LEU A 40 -5.36 10.01 1.87
N MET A 41 -4.32 9.47 2.50
CA MET A 41 -3.86 9.94 3.81
C MET A 41 -3.45 11.42 3.76
N VAL A 42 -2.72 11.85 2.73
CA VAL A 42 -2.34 13.26 2.56
C VAL A 42 -3.59 14.12 2.35
N ALA A 43 -4.52 13.70 1.48
CA ALA A 43 -5.75 14.45 1.21
C ALA A 43 -6.62 14.65 2.48
N VAL A 44 -6.65 13.66 3.38
CA VAL A 44 -7.36 13.77 4.67
C VAL A 44 -6.68 14.74 5.62
N VAL A 45 -5.35 14.83 5.61
CA VAL A 45 -4.60 15.77 6.47
C VAL A 45 -4.65 17.21 5.94
N SER A 46 -4.79 17.38 4.61
CA SER A 46 -4.85 18.69 3.96
C SER A 46 -6.24 19.35 3.98
N ASN A 47 -7.24 18.71 4.60
CA ASN A 47 -8.62 19.19 4.73
C ASN A 47 -8.92 19.46 6.21
#